data_AF-A0A2V7ETQ4-F1
#
_entry.id   AF-A0A2V7ETQ4-F1
#
_cell.length_a   1.000
_cell.length_b   1.000
_cell.length_c   1.000
_cell.angle_alpha   90.00
_cell.angle_beta   90.00
_cell.angle_gamma   90.00
#
_symmetry.space_group_name_H-M   'P 1'
#
loop_
_entity.id
_entity.type
_entity.pdbx_description
1 polymer ?
#
loop_
_entity_poly.entity_id
_entity_poly.type
_entity_poly.pdbx_seq_one_letter_code
_entity_poly.pdbx_strand_id
1 'polypeptide(L)'
;MWLVALAVIGLLAPGGLFLYWLLTDYSTLSAALSDRMALAFFLDLLMSTFLLGYLFARKPLGSVKWPWFVALSLLGTLAFSIPLFVWLNWRSAPAPRSSFATWWRAV
;
A
#
# COMPACT_ATOMS: atom_id res chain seq x y z
N MET A 1 12.92 11.30 2.61
CA MET A 1 13.50 10.28 3.51
C MET A 1 12.45 9.76 4.49
N TRP A 2 11.63 10.62 5.10
CA TRP A 2 10.54 10.19 6.00
C TRP A 2 9.53 9.19 5.39
N LEU A 3 9.20 9.28 4.10
CA LEU A 3 8.30 8.33 3.43
C LEU A 3 8.82 6.87 3.48
N VAL A 4 10.14 6.67 3.36
CA VAL A 4 10.71 5.33 3.46
C VAL A 4 10.61 4.81 4.89
N ALA A 5 10.81 5.67 5.89
CA ALA A 5 10.62 5.29 7.28
C ALA A 5 9.16 4.88 7.55
N LEU A 6 8.19 5.64 7.02
CA LEU A 6 6.77 5.25 7.11
C LEU A 6 6.47 3.95 6.38
N ALA A 7 7.05 3.71 5.21
CA ALA A 7 6.89 2.46 4.50
C ALA A 7 7.41 1.28 5.33
N VAL A 8 8.60 1.42 5.93
CA VAL A 8 9.18 0.39 6.80
C VAL A 8 8.29 0.13 8.02
N ILE A 9 7.79 1.18 8.67
CA ILE A 9 6.84 1.04 9.80
C ILE A 9 5.56 0.35 9.33
N GLY A 10 4.99 0.76 8.19
CA GLY A 10 3.80 0.16 7.59
C GLY A 10 4.00 -1.29 7.15
N LEU A 11 5.22 -1.74 6.92
CA LEU A 11 5.52 -3.14 6.64
C LEU A 11 5.70 -3.94 7.93
N LEU A 12 6.51 -3.42 8.85
CA LEU A 12 6.90 -4.13 10.07
C LEU A 12 5.80 -4.17 11.12
N ALA A 13 5.04 -3.08 11.30
CA ALA A 13 3.99 -3.04 12.31
C ALA A 13 2.79 -3.90 11.89
N PRO A 14 1.95 -3.53 10.90
CA PRO A 14 0.80 -4.35 10.56
C PRO A 14 1.19 -5.65 9.83
N GLY A 15 2.19 -5.63 8.94
CA GLY A 15 2.64 -6.84 8.25
C GLY A 15 3.39 -7.81 9.17
N GLY A 16 4.25 -7.30 10.05
CA GLY A 16 4.94 -8.12 11.05
C GLY A 16 4.00 -8.68 12.13
N LEU A 17 3.01 -7.90 12.60
CA LEU A 17 1.98 -8.42 13.50
C LEU A 17 1.15 -9.53 12.85
N PHE A 18 0.76 -9.35 11.58
CA PHE A 18 0.06 -10.39 10.83
C PHE A 18 0.89 -11.69 10.74
N LEU A 19 2.18 -11.59 10.40
CA LEU A 19 3.09 -12.74 10.35
C LEU A 19 3.27 -13.39 11.73
N TYR A 20 3.41 -12.59 12.79
CA TYR A 20 3.55 -13.08 14.15
C TYR A 20 2.33 -13.91 14.59
N TRP A 21 1.12 -13.38 14.40
CA TRP A 21 -0.12 -14.09 14.73
C TRP A 21 -0.35 -15.30 13.83
N LEU A 22 0.00 -15.23 12.55
CA LEU A 22 -0.10 -16.37 11.63
C LEU A 22 0.82 -17.53 12.04
N LEU A 23 1.97 -17.25 12.65
CA LEU A 23 2.90 -18.27 13.12
C LEU A 23 2.61 -18.77 14.54
N THR A 24 1.96 -17.94 15.38
CA THR A 24 1.79 -18.22 16.82
C THR A 24 0.38 -18.70 17.17
N ASP A 25 -0.66 -18.06 16.62
CA ASP A 25 -2.06 -18.27 17.03
C ASP A 25 -2.88 -19.09 16.03
N TYR A 26 -2.59 -18.99 14.73
CA TYR A 26 -3.34 -19.68 13.69
C TYR A 26 -2.57 -20.88 13.13
N SER A 27 -3.17 -22.07 13.15
CA SER A 27 -2.56 -23.29 12.59
C SER A 27 -2.51 -23.30 11.06
N THR A 28 -3.39 -22.53 10.39
CA THR A 28 -3.41 -22.35 8.94
C THR A 28 -3.97 -20.98 8.54
N LEU A 29 -3.59 -20.47 7.36
CA LEU A 29 -4.17 -19.26 6.76
C LEU A 29 -5.69 -19.37 6.56
N SER A 30 -6.19 -20.58 6.28
CA SER A 30 -7.63 -20.84 6.14
C SER A 30 -8.41 -20.67 7.44
N ALA A 31 -7.77 -20.90 8.60
CA ALA A 31 -8.37 -20.66 9.91
C ALA A 31 -8.45 -19.16 10.24
N ALA A 32 -7.48 -18.37 9.78
CA ALA A 32 -7.55 -16.91 9.89
C ALA A 32 -8.65 -16.33 8.97
N LEU A 33 -8.81 -16.88 7.77
CA LEU A 33 -9.82 -16.45 6.79
C LEU A 33 -11.23 -17.00 7.06
N SER A 34 -11.42 -17.89 8.03
CA SER A 34 -12.77 -18.33 8.42
C SER A 34 -13.45 -17.35 9.38
N ASP A 35 -12.68 -16.40 9.94
CA ASP A 35 -13.20 -15.31 10.75
C ASP A 35 -13.91 -14.28 9.87
N ARG A 36 -15.18 -14.02 10.19
CA ARG A 36 -16.03 -13.06 9.46
C ARG A 36 -15.47 -11.64 9.49
N MET A 37 -14.84 -11.23 10.61
CA MET A 37 -14.18 -9.94 10.70
C MET A 37 -12.94 -9.87 9.82
N ALA A 38 -12.11 -10.93 9.82
CA ALA A 38 -10.91 -10.96 8.99
C ALA A 38 -11.26 -10.89 7.50
N LEU A 39 -12.30 -11.61 7.05
CA LEU A 39 -12.80 -11.52 5.68
C LEU A 39 -13.31 -10.12 5.32
N ALA A 40 -14.05 -9.47 6.22
CA ALA A 40 -14.55 -8.11 5.98
C ALA A 40 -13.40 -7.12 5.81
N PHE A 41 -12.38 -7.16 6.68
CA PHE A 41 -11.18 -6.32 6.54
C PHE A 41 -10.38 -6.66 5.28
N PHE A 42 -10.25 -7.94 4.93
CA PHE A 42 -9.56 -8.34 3.71
C PHE A 42 -10.27 -7.80 2.46
N LEU A 43 -11.59 -7.87 2.41
CA LEU A 43 -12.38 -7.31 1.31
C LEU A 43 -12.24 -5.79 1.25
N ASP A 44 -12.28 -5.10 2.39
CA ASP A 44 -12.08 -3.65 2.46
C ASP A 44 -10.67 -3.24 1.96
N LEU A 45 -9.64 -3.99 2.35
CA LEU A 45 -8.27 -3.80 1.85
C LEU A 45 -8.18 -4.02 0.33
N LEU A 46 -8.87 -5.03 -0.19
CA LEU A 46 -8.93 -5.31 -1.63
C LEU A 46 -9.61 -4.16 -2.37
N MET A 47 -10.79 -3.73 -1.90
CA MET A 47 -11.53 -2.60 -2.47
C MET A 47 -10.73 -1.30 -2.41
N SER A 48 -10.08 -1.01 -1.29
CA SER A 48 -9.21 0.16 -1.12
C SER A 48 -8.01 0.12 -2.07
N THR A 49 -7.41 -1.06 -2.27
CA THR A 49 -6.30 -1.24 -3.23
C THR A 49 -6.76 -0.97 -4.66
N PHE A 50 -7.92 -1.49 -5.06
CA PHE A 50 -8.48 -1.22 -6.39
C PHE A 50 -8.87 0.25 -6.57
N LEU A 51 -9.49 0.87 -5.57
CA LEU A 51 -9.89 2.28 -5.61
C LEU A 51 -8.67 3.20 -5.77
N LEU A 52 -7.62 2.98 -4.98
CA LEU A 52 -6.37 3.73 -5.07
C LEU A 52 -5.61 3.43 -6.37
N GLY A 53 -5.58 2.17 -6.79
CA GLY A 53 -5.01 1.78 -8.08
C GLY A 53 -5.70 2.48 -9.25
N TYR A 54 -7.03 2.57 -9.21
CA TYR A 54 -7.83 3.30 -10.19
C TYR A 54 -7.55 4.81 -10.17
N LEU A 55 -7.43 5.41 -8.97
CA LEU A 55 -7.07 6.81 -8.82
C LEU A 55 -5.71 7.09 -9.47
N PHE A 56 -4.70 6.26 -9.20
CA PHE A 56 -3.38 6.38 -9.82
C PHE A 56 -3.36 6.06 -11.31
N ALA A 57 -4.31 5.25 -11.80
CA ALA A 57 -4.49 5.01 -13.23
C ALA A 57 -5.04 6.26 -13.95
N ARG A 58 -6.00 6.95 -13.32
CA ARG A 58 -6.57 8.20 -13.87
C ARG A 58 -5.62 9.39 -13.75
N LYS A 59 -4.89 9.51 -12.63
CA LYS A 59 -4.00 10.63 -12.34
C LYS A 59 -2.61 10.11 -11.94
N PRO A 60 -1.76 9.72 -12.91
CA PRO A 60 -0.44 9.20 -12.62
C PRO A 60 0.43 10.25 -11.93
N LEU A 61 1.15 9.84 -10.89
CA LEU A 61 2.09 10.71 -10.16
C LEU A 61 3.42 10.90 -10.89
N GLY A 62 3.79 10.00 -11.80
CA GLY A 62 5.07 10.01 -12.47
C GLY A 62 5.32 8.77 -13.32
N SER A 63 6.59 8.38 -13.43
CA SER A 63 7.06 7.27 -14.27
C SER A 63 6.59 5.89 -13.80
N VAL A 64 6.37 5.71 -12.49
CA VAL A 64 5.97 4.42 -11.93
C VAL A 64 4.45 4.28 -12.03
N LYS A 65 4.00 3.39 -12.91
CA LYS A 65 2.60 3.19 -13.25
C LYS A 65 1.81 2.49 -12.13
N TRP A 66 0.49 2.66 -12.16
CA TRP A 66 -0.45 2.08 -11.19
C TRP A 66 -0.35 0.55 -10.98
N PRO A 67 0.05 -0.32 -11.95
CA PRO A 67 0.18 -1.76 -11.67
C PRO A 67 1.27 -2.05 -10.63
N TRP A 68 2.31 -1.21 -10.55
CA TRP A 68 3.34 -1.33 -9.52
C TRP A 68 2.80 -1.02 -8.12
N PHE A 69 1.82 -0.12 -8.00
CA PHE A 69 1.14 0.12 -6.72
C PHE A 69 0.37 -1.13 -6.26
N VAL A 70 -0.32 -1.81 -7.18
CA VAL A 70 -1.04 -3.05 -6.87
C VAL A 70 -0.04 -4.14 -6.46
N ALA A 71 1.05 -4.33 -7.22
CA ALA A 71 2.09 -5.29 -6.87
C ALA A 71 2.71 -5.01 -5.49
N LEU A 72 3.00 -3.75 -5.17
CA LEU A 72 3.51 -3.33 -3.85
C LEU A 72 2.50 -3.59 -2.73
N SER A 73 1.20 -3.40 -3.01
CA SER A 73 0.13 -3.66 -2.04
C SER A 73 -0.08 -5.15 -1.78
N LEU A 74 0.15 -6.01 -2.79
CA LEU A 74 0.12 -7.47 -2.63
C LEU A 74 1.35 -8.02 -1.90
N LEU A 75 2.51 -7.37 -2.08
CA LEU A 75 3.76 -7.76 -1.40
C LEU A 75 3.79 -7.37 0.09
N GLY A 76 2.95 -6.43 0.51
CA GLY A 76 2.95 -5.92 1.87
C GLY A 76 1.57 -5.43 2.28
N THR A 77 1.54 -4.24 2.86
CA THR A 77 0.28 -3.59 3.30
C THR A 77 0.06 -2.30 2.52
N LEU A 78 -1.16 -1.75 2.56
CA LEU A 78 -1.43 -0.41 2.04
C LEU A 78 -0.58 0.67 2.75
N ALA A 79 -0.34 0.51 4.06
CA ALA A 79 0.50 1.41 4.84
C ALA A 79 1.97 1.38 4.39
N PHE A 80 2.44 0.26 3.84
CA PHE A 80 3.74 0.13 3.18
C PHE A 80 3.71 0.68 1.75
N SER A 81 2.72 0.26 0.95
CA SER A 81 2.71 0.47 -0.49
C SER A 81 2.50 1.94 -0.88
N ILE A 82 1.62 2.67 -0.18
CA ILE A 82 1.31 4.08 -0.46
C ILE A 82 2.57 4.97 -0.34
N PRO A 83 3.24 5.06 0.82
CA PRO A 83 4.41 5.94 0.96
C PRO A 83 5.58 5.50 0.09
N LEU A 84 5.77 4.19 -0.13
CA LEU A 84 6.83 3.69 -1.00
C LEU A 84 6.56 4.03 -2.47
N PHE A 85 5.33 3.85 -2.95
CA PHE A 85 4.93 4.19 -4.31
C PHE A 85 5.08 5.69 -4.61
N VAL A 86 4.71 6.56 -3.66
CA VAL A 86 4.92 8.01 -3.77
C VAL A 86 6.41 8.33 -3.81
N TRP A 87 7.21 7.73 -2.92
CA TRP A 87 8.66 7.95 -2.89
C TRP A 87 9.34 7.53 -4.18
N LEU A 88 8.98 6.37 -4.74
CA LEU A 88 9.52 5.87 -6.02
C LEU A 88 9.21 6.82 -7.17
N ASN A 89 7.97 7.31 -7.28
CA ASN A 89 7.59 8.27 -8.31
C ASN A 89 8.36 9.59 -8.21
N TRP A 90 8.59 10.10 -7.00
CA TRP A 90 9.33 11.34 -6.79
C TRP A 90 10.85 11.21 -6.99
N ARG A 91 11.40 10.03 -6.73
CA ARG A 91 12.81 9.75 -7.03
C ARG A 91 13.07 9.75 -8.54
N SER A 92 12.12 9.26 -9.32
CA SER A 92 12.22 9.16 -10.77
C SER A 92 11.75 10.41 -11.53
N ALA A 93 11.24 11.44 -10.84
CA ALA A 93 10.72 12.64 -11.49
C ALA A 93 11.85 13.62 -11.89
N PRO A 94 11.88 14.11 -13.15
CA PRO A 94 12.73 15.22 -13.56
C PRO A 94 12.40 16.49 -12.75
N ALA A 95 13.39 17.34 -12.47
CA ALA A 95 13.13 18.63 -11.83
C ALA A 95 12.35 19.57 -12.78
N PRO A 96 11.38 20.37 -12.31
CA PRO A 96 10.93 20.56 -10.91
C PRO A 96 9.87 19.54 -10.45
N ARG A 97 10.01 19.07 -9.20
CA ARG A 97 9.07 18.10 -8.60
C ARG A 97 7.74 18.76 -8.27
N SER A 98 6.63 18.24 -8.79
CA SER A 98 5.29 18.63 -8.31
C SER A 98 5.13 18.19 -6.86
N SER A 99 4.68 19.10 -5.99
CA SER A 99 4.41 18.75 -4.59
C SER A 99 3.20 17.82 -4.50
N PHE A 100 3.12 16.98 -3.46
CA PHE A 100 1.92 16.18 -3.20
C PHE A 100 0.66 17.04 -3.15
N ALA A 101 0.76 18.22 -2.53
CA ALA A 101 -0.34 19.17 -2.41
C ALA A 101 -0.75 19.77 -3.77
N THR A 102 0.16 19.87 -4.74
CA THR A 102 -0.15 20.31 -6.10
C THR A 102 -0.88 19.20 -6.86
N TRP A 103 -0.40 17.95 -6.74
CA TRP A 103 -1.08 16.80 -7.35
C TRP A 103 -2.47 16.60 -6.76
N TRP A 104 -2.61 16.62 -5.42
CA TRP A 104 -3.88 16.43 -4.73
C TRP A 104 -4.91 17.51 -5.05
N ARG A 105 -4.50 18.77 -5.20
CA ARG A 105 -5.41 19.84 -5.65
C ARG A 105 -5.87 19.69 -7.09
N ALA A 106 -5.15 18.92 -7.89
CA ALA A 106 -5.55 18.60 -9.25
C ALA A 106 -6.39 17.32 -9.33
N VAL A 107 -6.58 16.57 -8.22
CA VAL A 107 -7.44 15.38 -8.11
C VAL A 107 -8.90 15.77 -8.00
#